data_AF-A0A0Q7UWP8-F1
#
_entry.id   AF-A0A0Q7UWP8-F1
#
_cell.length_a   1.000
_cell.length_b   1.000
_cell.length_c   1.000
_cell.angle_alpha   90.00
_cell.angle_beta   90.00
_cell.angle_gamma   90.00
#
_symmetry.space_group_name_H-M   'P 1'
#
loop_
_entity.id
_entity.type
_entity.pdbx_description
1 polymer ?
#
loop_
_entity_poly.entity_id
_entity_poly.type
_entity_poly.pdbx_seq_one_letter_code
_entity_poly.pdbx_strand_id
1 'polypeptide(L)'
;MNSIERRPRRMWAAILAIAVAAGAAIAGQAPAMADGREVGGYGARYYLNDSWSATANHEFNYGKAEDRVYTGDWNGDGKDTLAVRRDRTYYFSNRLGGNATTVINYGKASDTVLVGDWNGDGVDTLAVRRGQTYYISNNLSGGNASVVFNYGKASDVVLVGDWNGDGRDTLAVRRGNVYYISNSLTGGSASAVINYGRSSDLVLVGDWNADGADTLAVRRGNVYYISDSLSSGSASRVQAYGRASDTTLVGDWNGDRRDTLGVRRYVAPAPPTFEQQQAIEKARDYLDFTAFSRSGLIGQLEYEGFSTADATYAVSYLENRGEVNWRDQAVKKAQQYLDFMSFSRQGLIDQLEYEGFSTADATYAADRVGF
;
A
#
# COMPACT_ATOMS: atom_id res chain seq x y z
N MET A 1 -46.67 61.17 30.15
CA MET A 1 -47.50 59.96 30.29
C MET A 1 -46.65 58.77 29.90
N ASN A 2 -46.47 57.82 30.84
CA ASN A 2 -46.07 56.40 30.73
C ASN A 2 -44.79 56.04 29.94
N SER A 3 -43.99 55.03 30.26
CA SER A 3 -43.74 54.14 31.41
C SER A 3 -42.69 53.13 30.88
N ILE A 4 -41.72 52.72 31.72
CA ILE A 4 -41.15 51.35 31.82
C ILE A 4 -40.50 50.77 30.52
N GLU A 5 -39.24 50.33 30.48
CA GLU A 5 -38.80 49.02 31.00
C GLU A 5 -37.28 48.82 30.83
N ARG A 6 -36.66 48.06 31.73
CA ARG A 6 -35.27 47.59 31.68
C ARG A 6 -35.18 46.18 31.07
N ARG A 7 -34.01 45.90 30.46
CA ARG A 7 -33.29 44.61 30.22
C ARG A 7 -33.39 44.03 28.79
N PRO A 8 -32.46 43.15 28.34
CA PRO A 8 -31.08 42.87 28.78
C PRO A 8 -30.02 42.81 27.64
N ARG A 9 -28.74 42.74 28.03
CA ARG A 9 -27.56 42.43 27.20
C ARG A 9 -27.71 41.12 26.42
N ARG A 10 -27.32 41.12 25.14
CA ARG A 10 -26.85 39.93 24.41
C ARG A 10 -25.49 40.24 23.77
N MET A 11 -24.44 39.72 24.41
CA MET A 11 -23.12 39.55 23.80
C MET A 11 -23.25 38.56 22.65
N TRP A 12 -22.86 38.95 21.45
CA TRP A 12 -22.51 38.01 20.40
C TRP A 12 -21.02 37.68 20.59
N ALA A 13 -20.74 36.50 21.13
CA ALA A 13 -19.41 35.90 21.06
C ALA A 13 -19.23 35.37 19.63
N ALA A 14 -18.42 36.04 18.82
CA ALA A 14 -17.96 35.50 17.56
C ALA A 14 -16.90 34.43 17.87
N ILE A 15 -17.29 33.16 17.84
CA ILE A 15 -16.37 32.03 17.81
C ILE A 15 -15.78 31.99 16.39
N LEU A 16 -14.55 32.47 16.25
CA LEU A 16 -13.76 32.30 15.04
C LEU A 16 -13.27 30.84 14.99
N ALA A 17 -14.07 29.96 14.40
CA ALA A 17 -13.61 28.62 14.05
C ALA A 17 -12.64 28.72 12.87
N ILE A 18 -11.35 28.70 13.15
CA ILE A 18 -10.32 28.47 12.12
C ILE A 18 -10.46 27.00 11.70
N ALA A 19 -11.26 26.77 10.65
CA ALA A 19 -11.27 25.50 9.94
C ALA A 19 -9.94 25.37 9.19
N VAL A 20 -8.97 24.70 9.79
CA VAL A 20 -7.82 24.17 9.07
C VAL A 20 -8.36 23.07 8.16
N ALA A 21 -8.64 23.42 6.91
CA ALA A 21 -8.86 22.46 5.84
C ALA A 21 -7.53 21.75 5.58
N ALA A 22 -7.27 20.69 6.34
CA ALA A 22 -6.25 19.70 5.97
C ALA A 22 -6.75 19.00 4.70
N GLY A 23 -6.40 19.57 3.55
CA GLY A 23 -6.53 18.92 2.25
C GLY A 23 -5.55 17.76 2.15
N ALA A 24 -5.82 16.67 2.88
CA ALA A 24 -5.30 15.37 2.49
C ALA A 24 -6.07 14.99 1.22
N ALA A 25 -5.45 15.23 0.07
CA ALA A 25 -5.84 14.57 -1.16
C ALA A 25 -5.69 13.06 -0.91
N ILE A 26 -6.77 12.42 -0.47
CA ILE A 26 -6.92 10.98 -0.54
C ILE A 26 -6.95 10.71 -2.05
N ALA A 27 -5.77 10.48 -2.64
CA ALA A 27 -5.67 9.83 -3.93
C ALA A 27 -6.57 8.59 -3.82
N GLY A 28 -7.66 8.57 -4.60
CA GLY A 28 -8.68 7.55 -4.48
C GLY A 28 -8.01 6.19 -4.46
N GLN A 29 -8.07 5.51 -3.31
CA GLN A 29 -7.59 4.15 -3.20
C GLN A 29 -8.28 3.39 -4.32
N ALA A 30 -7.49 2.90 -5.28
CA ALA A 30 -8.03 2.05 -6.32
C ALA A 30 -8.76 0.90 -5.59
N PRO A 31 -10.04 0.64 -5.92
CA PRO A 31 -10.77 -0.45 -5.32
C PRO A 31 -9.93 -1.74 -5.40
N ALA A 32 -9.74 -2.42 -4.27
CA ALA A 32 -9.02 -3.70 -4.20
C ALA A 32 -9.70 -4.74 -5.09
N MET A 33 -8.95 -5.35 -6.02
CA MET A 33 -9.49 -6.36 -6.92
C MET A 33 -8.54 -7.54 -7.02
N ALA A 34 -9.13 -8.72 -7.16
CA ALA A 34 -8.48 -10.01 -7.35
C ALA A 34 -8.19 -10.29 -8.83
N ASP A 35 -7.93 -11.56 -9.16
CA ASP A 35 -6.60 -12.05 -9.51
C ASP A 35 -5.85 -11.24 -10.59
N GLY A 36 -4.53 -11.21 -10.43
CA GLY A 36 -3.64 -10.61 -11.40
C GLY A 36 -3.57 -9.09 -11.41
N ARG A 37 -4.04 -8.37 -10.38
CA ARG A 37 -3.87 -6.90 -10.26
C ARG A 37 -3.19 -6.52 -8.95
N GLU A 38 -2.76 -5.26 -8.88
CA GLU A 38 -2.30 -4.66 -7.63
C GLU A 38 -3.42 -4.69 -6.58
N VAL A 39 -3.18 -5.43 -5.51
CA VAL A 39 -3.95 -5.40 -4.28
C VAL A 39 -3.66 -4.04 -3.61
N GLY A 40 -4.65 -3.16 -3.64
CA GLY A 40 -4.55 -1.80 -3.10
C GLY A 40 -4.45 -1.72 -1.56
N GLY A 41 -4.82 -0.57 -1.01
CA GLY A 41 -4.90 -0.35 0.44
C GLY A 41 -3.56 -0.18 1.16
N TYR A 42 -3.59 -0.31 2.49
CA TYR A 42 -2.44 -0.16 3.39
C TYR A 42 -2.37 -1.31 4.40
N GLY A 43 -1.18 -1.56 4.94
CA GLY A 43 -0.92 -2.58 5.98
C GLY A 43 0.07 -3.65 5.54
N ALA A 44 0.61 -4.39 6.49
CA ALA A 44 1.57 -5.47 6.20
C ALA A 44 1.12 -6.80 6.80
N ARG A 45 -0.09 -6.87 7.36
CA ARG A 45 -0.66 -8.06 7.99
C ARG A 45 -1.74 -8.66 7.12
N TYR A 46 -1.63 -9.96 6.88
CA TYR A 46 -2.48 -10.74 6.00
C TYR A 46 -3.21 -11.83 6.77
N TYR A 47 -4.43 -12.11 6.32
CA TYR A 47 -5.36 -13.07 6.88
C TYR A 47 -5.95 -13.86 5.70
N LEU A 48 -5.48 -15.08 5.46
CA LEU A 48 -5.92 -15.92 4.34
C LEU A 48 -6.88 -17.00 4.83
N ASN A 49 -7.84 -17.39 4.00
CA ASN A 49 -8.93 -18.29 4.37
C ASN A 49 -9.20 -19.35 3.32
N ASP A 50 -8.64 -20.53 3.55
CA ASP A 50 -8.79 -21.70 2.69
C ASP A 50 -10.14 -22.40 2.87
N SER A 51 -10.82 -22.14 4.00
CA SER A 51 -11.95 -22.96 4.45
C SER A 51 -13.32 -22.33 4.24
N TRP A 52 -13.38 -21.18 3.55
CA TRP A 52 -14.58 -20.33 3.48
C TRP A 52 -15.17 -20.03 4.88
N SER A 53 -14.34 -20.05 5.93
CA SER A 53 -14.80 -19.83 7.30
C SER A 53 -14.92 -18.33 7.61
N ALA A 54 -15.45 -17.97 8.79
CA ALA A 54 -15.46 -16.57 9.22
C ALA A 54 -14.08 -16.07 9.68
N THR A 55 -13.11 -16.98 9.85
CA THR A 55 -11.79 -16.72 10.42
C THR A 55 -10.68 -17.09 9.44
N ALA A 56 -9.49 -16.55 9.65
CA ALA A 56 -8.34 -16.89 8.82
C ALA A 56 -7.78 -18.26 9.20
N ASN A 57 -7.34 -19.01 8.19
CA ASN A 57 -6.49 -20.19 8.32
C ASN A 57 -5.03 -19.78 8.54
N HIS A 58 -4.60 -18.71 7.86
CA HIS A 58 -3.24 -18.22 7.92
C HIS A 58 -3.20 -16.74 8.30
N GLU A 59 -2.33 -16.40 9.26
CA GLU A 59 -2.05 -15.02 9.64
C GLU A 59 -0.54 -14.77 9.64
N PHE A 60 -0.08 -13.75 8.93
CA PHE A 60 1.34 -13.43 8.86
C PHE A 60 1.59 -11.97 8.49
N ASN A 61 2.85 -11.54 8.60
CA ASN A 61 3.29 -10.24 8.12
C ASN A 61 4.23 -10.41 6.91
N TYR A 62 4.10 -9.51 5.94
CA TYR A 62 5.00 -9.44 4.79
C TYR A 62 5.08 -8.01 4.23
N GLY A 63 6.30 -7.54 3.97
CA GLY A 63 6.53 -6.19 3.46
C GLY A 63 6.25 -5.07 4.46
N LYS A 64 5.98 -3.88 3.93
CA LYS A 64 5.69 -2.62 4.64
C LYS A 64 4.24 -2.19 4.41
N ALA A 65 3.75 -1.27 5.24
CA ALA A 65 2.36 -0.84 5.20
C ALA A 65 2.00 -0.10 3.90
N GLU A 66 2.96 0.51 3.23
CA GLU A 66 2.78 1.30 2.00
C GLU A 66 3.08 0.47 0.75
N ASP A 67 3.54 -0.77 0.91
CA ASP A 67 3.86 -1.62 -0.22
C ASP A 67 2.60 -1.91 -1.04
N ARG A 68 2.79 -1.96 -2.36
CA ARG A 68 1.80 -2.47 -3.32
C ARG A 68 1.91 -3.99 -3.34
N VAL A 69 0.80 -4.71 -3.32
CA VAL A 69 0.79 -6.16 -3.11
C VAL A 69 0.25 -6.87 -4.34
N TYR A 70 0.76 -8.07 -4.61
CA TYR A 70 0.28 -8.97 -5.67
C TYR A 70 0.21 -10.40 -5.13
N THR A 71 -0.62 -11.21 -5.75
CA THR A 71 -0.83 -12.65 -5.49
C THR A 71 -0.40 -13.44 -6.73
N GLY A 72 0.05 -14.68 -6.51
CA GLY A 72 0.38 -15.62 -7.57
C GLY A 72 1.32 -16.75 -7.10
N ASP A 73 1.41 -17.79 -7.91
CA ASP A 73 2.34 -18.90 -7.83
C ASP A 73 3.63 -18.59 -8.62
N TRP A 74 4.60 -18.00 -7.92
CA TRP A 74 5.86 -17.57 -8.53
C TRP A 74 6.81 -18.73 -8.87
N ASN A 75 6.50 -19.97 -8.48
CA ASN A 75 7.40 -21.12 -8.61
C ASN A 75 6.77 -22.40 -9.13
N GLY A 76 5.50 -22.37 -9.53
CA GLY A 76 4.79 -23.49 -10.14
C GLY A 76 4.55 -24.65 -9.19
N ASP A 77 4.40 -24.40 -7.88
CA ASP A 77 4.07 -25.46 -6.91
C ASP A 77 2.57 -25.62 -6.66
N GLY A 78 1.76 -24.84 -7.37
CA GLY A 78 0.31 -24.76 -7.28
C GLY A 78 -0.20 -23.89 -6.14
N LYS A 79 0.67 -23.19 -5.39
CA LYS A 79 0.23 -22.36 -4.25
C LYS A 79 0.51 -20.89 -4.47
N ASP A 80 -0.54 -20.11 -4.29
CA ASP A 80 -0.42 -18.68 -4.30
C ASP A 80 0.25 -18.14 -3.05
N THR A 81 1.14 -17.19 -3.30
CA THR A 81 1.86 -16.47 -2.27
C THR A 81 1.92 -14.98 -2.63
N LEU A 82 2.70 -14.19 -1.88
CA LEU A 82 2.68 -12.74 -2.04
C LEU A 82 3.95 -12.20 -2.70
N ALA A 83 3.76 -11.17 -3.50
CA ALA A 83 4.80 -10.24 -3.88
C ALA A 83 4.48 -8.83 -3.38
N VAL A 84 5.51 -8.08 -3.01
CA VAL A 84 5.40 -6.65 -2.72
C VAL A 84 6.26 -5.82 -3.67
N ARG A 85 5.77 -4.64 -4.04
CA ARG A 85 6.45 -3.72 -4.95
C ARG A 85 6.72 -2.38 -4.29
N ARG A 86 7.97 -1.93 -4.43
CA ARG A 86 8.45 -0.59 -4.07
C ARG A 86 9.07 0.04 -5.31
N ASP A 87 8.43 1.06 -5.84
CA ASP A 87 8.84 1.70 -7.09
C ASP A 87 8.89 0.70 -8.27
N ARG A 88 10.07 0.36 -8.80
CA ARG A 88 10.26 -0.69 -9.82
C ARG A 88 10.79 -2.01 -9.29
N THR A 89 10.99 -2.13 -7.98
CA THR A 89 11.54 -3.32 -7.34
C THR A 89 10.43 -4.19 -6.79
N TYR A 90 10.45 -5.47 -7.14
CA TYR A 90 9.51 -6.48 -6.68
C TYR A 90 10.25 -7.44 -5.77
N TYR A 91 9.57 -7.83 -4.70
CA TYR A 91 10.04 -8.77 -3.70
C TYR A 91 9.00 -9.89 -3.67
N PHE A 92 9.33 -11.03 -4.27
CA PHE A 92 8.47 -12.21 -4.31
C PHE A 92 8.82 -13.12 -3.13
N SER A 93 7.84 -13.87 -2.63
CA SER A 93 8.07 -14.84 -1.56
C SER A 93 7.32 -16.12 -1.84
N ASN A 94 8.02 -17.23 -2.03
CA ASN A 94 7.43 -18.57 -2.24
C ASN A 94 6.98 -19.21 -0.90
N ARG A 95 6.59 -18.39 0.05
CA ARG A 95 6.15 -18.78 1.39
C ARG A 95 5.33 -17.65 2.00
N LEU A 96 4.43 -18.02 2.91
CA LEU A 96 3.66 -17.05 3.67
C LEU A 96 4.56 -16.33 4.68
N GLY A 97 4.83 -15.05 4.42
CA GLY A 97 5.60 -14.17 5.30
C GLY A 97 7.12 -14.35 5.26
N GLY A 98 7.80 -13.63 6.15
CA GLY A 98 9.27 -13.65 6.24
C GLY A 98 9.95 -12.81 5.15
N ASN A 99 11.17 -13.21 4.76
CA ASN A 99 11.96 -12.52 3.74
C ASN A 99 11.61 -13.02 2.34
N ALA A 100 11.65 -12.10 1.38
CA ALA A 100 11.53 -12.39 -0.04
C ALA A 100 12.54 -13.46 -0.49
N THR A 101 12.08 -14.38 -1.35
CA THR A 101 12.87 -15.41 -2.00
C THR A 101 13.57 -14.86 -3.24
N THR A 102 12.88 -13.99 -3.98
CA THR A 102 13.36 -13.41 -5.23
C THR A 102 13.14 -11.90 -5.23
N VAL A 103 14.13 -11.15 -5.73
CA VAL A 103 14.02 -9.68 -5.86
C VAL A 103 14.45 -9.27 -7.26
N ILE A 104 13.56 -8.58 -7.98
CA ILE A 104 13.85 -8.11 -9.35
C ILE A 104 13.48 -6.64 -9.54
N ASN A 105 14.06 -6.05 -10.58
CA ASN A 105 13.57 -4.80 -11.15
C ASN A 105 12.74 -5.09 -12.41
N TYR A 106 11.53 -4.55 -12.50
CA TYR A 106 10.67 -4.77 -13.66
C TYR A 106 9.84 -3.53 -14.01
N GLY A 107 9.74 -3.23 -15.31
CA GLY A 107 8.96 -2.11 -15.83
C GLY A 107 9.41 -0.74 -15.29
N LYS A 108 8.49 0.22 -15.34
CA LYS A 108 8.64 1.59 -14.82
C LYS A 108 7.79 1.77 -13.57
N ALA A 109 8.21 2.68 -12.68
CA ALA A 109 7.48 3.11 -11.49
C ALA A 109 5.99 3.42 -11.74
N SER A 110 5.70 4.07 -12.88
CA SER A 110 4.36 4.51 -13.28
C SER A 110 3.51 3.42 -13.95
N ASP A 111 4.09 2.27 -14.27
CA ASP A 111 3.35 1.20 -14.97
C ASP A 111 2.30 0.59 -14.04
N THR A 112 1.09 0.36 -14.59
CA THR A 112 0.13 -0.57 -14.00
C THR A 112 0.62 -1.98 -14.28
N VAL A 113 0.64 -2.82 -13.26
CA VAL A 113 1.15 -4.19 -13.35
C VAL A 113 0.01 -5.16 -13.20
N LEU A 114 0.10 -6.23 -13.97
CA LEU A 114 -0.76 -7.38 -13.89
C LEU A 114 0.07 -8.64 -13.64
N VAL A 115 -0.53 -9.65 -13.03
CA VAL A 115 0.05 -10.97 -12.76
C VAL A 115 -0.83 -12.02 -13.42
N GLY A 116 -0.24 -13.12 -13.87
CA GLY A 116 -0.94 -14.28 -14.41
C GLY A 116 0.02 -15.28 -15.04
N ASP A 117 -0.45 -16.50 -15.25
CA ASP A 117 0.16 -17.55 -16.06
C ASP A 117 -0.24 -17.36 -17.53
N TRP A 118 0.49 -16.47 -18.21
CA TRP A 118 0.16 -16.08 -19.58
C TRP A 118 0.42 -17.18 -20.62
N ASN A 119 1.18 -18.22 -20.29
CA ASN A 119 1.59 -19.27 -21.22
C ASN A 119 1.16 -20.69 -20.84
N GLY A 120 0.57 -20.87 -19.67
CA GLY A 120 -0.01 -22.12 -19.22
C GLY A 120 1.02 -23.11 -18.71
N ASP A 121 2.12 -22.61 -18.13
CA ASP A 121 3.15 -23.47 -17.52
C ASP A 121 3.02 -23.63 -16.00
N GLY A 122 1.98 -23.03 -15.42
CA GLY A 122 1.69 -23.01 -13.99
C GLY A 122 2.48 -21.96 -13.20
N VAL A 123 3.26 -21.08 -13.87
CA VAL A 123 4.04 -20.06 -13.17
C VAL A 123 3.49 -18.67 -13.47
N ASP A 124 3.12 -17.97 -12.41
CA ASP A 124 2.70 -16.58 -12.50
C ASP A 124 3.84 -15.64 -12.81
N THR A 125 3.62 -14.79 -13.80
CA THR A 125 4.60 -13.81 -14.26
C THR A 125 3.98 -12.43 -14.51
N LEU A 126 4.81 -11.42 -14.76
CA LEU A 126 4.37 -10.02 -14.77
C LEU A 126 4.04 -9.50 -16.17
N ALA A 127 2.97 -8.74 -16.25
CA ALA A 127 2.65 -7.87 -17.38
C ALA A 127 2.64 -6.39 -16.97
N VAL A 128 3.02 -5.49 -17.87
CA VAL A 128 2.82 -4.04 -17.70
C VAL A 128 1.81 -3.51 -18.70
N ARG A 129 0.92 -2.64 -18.22
CA ARG A 129 -0.07 -1.93 -19.02
C ARG A 129 0.29 -0.45 -19.13
N ARG A 130 0.29 0.07 -20.36
CA ARG A 130 0.47 1.49 -20.67
C ARG A 130 -0.66 1.95 -21.59
N GLY A 131 -1.65 2.63 -21.04
CA GLY A 131 -2.88 2.95 -21.77
C GLY A 131 -3.65 1.67 -22.15
N GLN A 132 -3.85 1.44 -23.44
CA GLN A 132 -4.52 0.22 -23.95
C GLN A 132 -3.55 -0.89 -24.37
N THR A 133 -2.24 -0.65 -24.26
CA THR A 133 -1.20 -1.60 -24.67
C THR A 133 -0.72 -2.42 -23.48
N TYR A 134 -0.63 -3.73 -23.68
CA TYR A 134 -0.16 -4.70 -22.71
C TYR A 134 1.15 -5.29 -23.20
N TYR A 135 2.11 -5.41 -22.28
CA TYR A 135 3.42 -6.00 -22.49
C TYR A 135 3.54 -7.16 -21.50
N ILE A 136 3.40 -8.38 -22.01
CA ILE A 136 3.43 -9.62 -21.23
C ILE A 136 4.85 -10.17 -21.19
N SER A 137 5.32 -10.64 -20.04
CA SER A 137 6.61 -11.33 -19.90
C SER A 137 6.40 -12.68 -19.23
N ASN A 138 6.78 -13.77 -19.91
CA ASN A 138 6.74 -15.13 -19.34
C ASN A 138 7.99 -15.43 -18.49
N ASN A 139 8.65 -14.40 -17.97
CA ASN A 139 9.88 -14.52 -17.21
C ASN A 139 9.90 -13.48 -16.08
N LEU A 140 10.31 -13.92 -14.89
CA LEU A 140 10.57 -13.08 -13.72
C LEU A 140 12.04 -12.65 -13.64
N SER A 141 12.62 -12.16 -14.74
CA SER A 141 14.02 -11.69 -14.80
C SER A 141 14.21 -10.36 -15.53
N GLY A 142 13.12 -9.74 -15.98
CA GLY A 142 13.16 -8.53 -16.81
C GLY A 142 13.47 -8.83 -18.28
N GLY A 143 13.60 -7.78 -19.09
CA GLY A 143 13.87 -7.90 -20.53
C GLY A 143 12.71 -7.44 -21.41
N ASN A 144 12.74 -7.85 -22.68
CA ASN A 144 11.69 -7.54 -23.65
C ASN A 144 10.44 -8.38 -23.35
N ALA A 145 9.27 -7.81 -23.65
CA ALA A 145 8.01 -8.53 -23.56
C ALA A 145 7.96 -9.70 -24.55
N SER A 146 7.45 -10.84 -24.08
CA SER A 146 7.14 -12.02 -24.90
C SER A 146 6.00 -11.73 -25.88
N VAL A 147 4.97 -11.00 -25.40
CA VAL A 147 3.79 -10.64 -26.20
C VAL A 147 3.45 -9.17 -25.97
N VAL A 148 3.12 -8.46 -27.05
CA VAL A 148 2.65 -7.08 -26.99
C VAL A 148 1.38 -6.95 -27.82
N PHE A 149 0.30 -6.48 -27.22
CA PHE A 149 -0.98 -6.33 -27.91
C PHE A 149 -1.82 -5.18 -27.32
N ASN A 150 -2.88 -4.82 -28.04
CA ASN A 150 -3.83 -3.81 -27.61
C ASN A 150 -5.19 -4.45 -27.32
N TYR A 151 -5.81 -4.08 -26.20
CA TYR A 151 -7.17 -4.52 -25.89
C TYR A 151 -7.93 -3.51 -25.01
N GLY A 152 -9.19 -3.28 -25.36
CA GLY A 152 -10.04 -2.30 -24.68
C GLY A 152 -9.57 -0.85 -24.83
N LYS A 153 -9.96 -0.01 -23.88
CA LYS A 153 -9.65 1.43 -23.80
C LYS A 153 -8.71 1.69 -22.64
N ALA A 154 -7.93 2.77 -22.70
CA ALA A 154 -7.03 3.18 -21.62
C ALA A 154 -7.75 3.41 -20.27
N SER A 155 -9.01 3.87 -20.31
CA SER A 155 -9.83 4.11 -19.11
C SER A 155 -10.48 2.85 -18.53
N ASP A 156 -10.41 1.71 -19.23
CA ASP A 156 -11.08 0.50 -18.77
C ASP A 156 -10.37 -0.07 -17.53
N VAL A 157 -11.18 -0.67 -16.66
CA VAL A 157 -10.71 -1.53 -15.58
C VAL A 157 -10.44 -2.91 -16.18
N VAL A 158 -9.22 -3.40 -16.12
CA VAL A 158 -8.82 -4.73 -16.61
C VAL A 158 -9.04 -5.75 -15.51
N LEU A 159 -9.15 -7.01 -15.85
CA LEU A 159 -9.11 -8.16 -14.95
C LEU A 159 -8.28 -9.24 -15.65
N VAL A 160 -7.59 -10.07 -14.87
CA VAL A 160 -6.83 -11.22 -15.39
C VAL A 160 -7.53 -12.48 -14.91
N GLY A 161 -7.43 -13.54 -15.71
CA GLY A 161 -7.89 -14.87 -15.34
C GLY A 161 -7.96 -15.82 -16.54
N ASP A 162 -8.07 -17.12 -16.27
CA ASP A 162 -8.35 -18.18 -17.22
C ASP A 162 -9.86 -18.33 -17.41
N TRP A 163 -10.45 -17.44 -18.21
CA TRP A 163 -11.90 -17.38 -18.42
C TRP A 163 -12.50 -18.61 -19.12
N ASN A 164 -11.68 -19.51 -19.66
CA ASN A 164 -12.15 -20.67 -20.44
C ASN A 164 -11.55 -22.01 -20.04
N GLY A 165 -10.80 -22.06 -18.93
CA GLY A 165 -10.24 -23.29 -18.38
C GLY A 165 -9.21 -23.96 -19.27
N ASP A 166 -8.44 -23.21 -20.06
CA ASP A 166 -7.37 -23.78 -20.90
C ASP A 166 -5.97 -23.74 -20.26
N GLY A 167 -5.90 -23.29 -19.01
CA GLY A 167 -4.70 -23.11 -18.20
C GLY A 167 -3.96 -21.80 -18.47
N ARG A 168 -4.44 -20.91 -19.37
CA ARG A 168 -3.77 -19.62 -19.63
C ARG A 168 -4.60 -18.45 -19.18
N ASP A 169 -3.92 -17.56 -18.46
CA ASP A 169 -4.47 -16.27 -18.13
C ASP A 169 -4.56 -15.35 -19.34
N THR A 170 -5.71 -14.72 -19.44
CA THR A 170 -6.00 -13.70 -20.45
C THR A 170 -6.73 -12.53 -19.81
N LEU A 171 -7.32 -11.64 -20.61
CA LEU A 171 -7.81 -10.36 -20.11
C LEU A 171 -9.32 -10.20 -20.29
N ALA A 172 -9.95 -9.64 -19.26
CA ALA A 172 -11.23 -8.96 -19.40
C ALA A 172 -11.08 -7.47 -19.19
N VAL A 173 -11.93 -6.66 -19.85
CA VAL A 173 -12.07 -5.23 -19.54
C VAL A 173 -13.49 -4.93 -19.09
N ARG A 174 -13.63 -4.10 -18.07
CA ARG A 174 -14.88 -3.78 -17.39
C ARG A 174 -15.26 -2.31 -17.59
N ARG A 175 -16.53 -2.09 -17.93
CA ARG A 175 -17.17 -0.77 -18.06
C ARG A 175 -18.50 -0.77 -17.31
N GLY A 176 -18.54 -0.13 -16.14
CA GLY A 176 -19.70 -0.25 -15.25
C GLY A 176 -19.86 -1.70 -14.81
N ASN A 177 -21.01 -2.32 -15.06
CA ASN A 177 -21.28 -3.73 -14.76
C ASN A 177 -21.12 -4.66 -15.97
N VAL A 178 -20.56 -4.17 -17.09
CA VAL A 178 -20.33 -4.95 -18.32
C VAL A 178 -18.88 -5.40 -18.38
N TYR A 179 -18.65 -6.68 -18.69
CA TYR A 179 -17.33 -7.28 -18.85
C TYR A 179 -17.15 -7.76 -20.29
N TYR A 180 -16.04 -7.39 -20.91
CA TYR A 180 -15.65 -7.75 -22.26
C TYR A 180 -14.43 -8.65 -22.14
N ILE A 181 -14.65 -9.96 -22.29
CA ILE A 181 -13.69 -11.01 -21.98
C ILE A 181 -13.01 -11.45 -23.27
N SER A 182 -11.69 -11.59 -23.27
CA SER A 182 -10.92 -12.08 -24.40
C SER A 182 -10.07 -13.26 -23.99
N ASN A 183 -10.30 -14.40 -24.63
CA ASN A 183 -9.53 -15.64 -24.42
C ASN A 183 -8.26 -15.67 -25.30
N SER A 184 -7.68 -14.50 -25.59
CA SER A 184 -6.49 -14.38 -26.44
C SER A 184 -5.62 -13.19 -26.06
N LEU A 185 -4.32 -13.32 -26.27
CA LEU A 185 -3.34 -12.24 -26.06
C LEU A 185 -2.95 -11.54 -27.38
N THR A 186 -3.89 -11.45 -28.33
CA THR A 186 -3.65 -10.84 -29.65
C THR A 186 -4.45 -9.56 -29.90
N GLY A 187 -5.40 -9.24 -29.03
CA GLY A 187 -6.34 -8.11 -29.18
C GLY A 187 -7.56 -8.48 -30.03
N GLY A 188 -8.32 -7.46 -30.44
CA GLY A 188 -9.55 -7.64 -31.24
C GLY A 188 -10.85 -7.58 -30.42
N SER A 189 -11.91 -8.19 -30.95
CA SER A 189 -13.22 -8.25 -30.29
C SER A 189 -13.19 -9.18 -29.08
N ALA A 190 -14.04 -8.90 -28.10
CA ALA A 190 -14.25 -9.79 -26.96
C ALA A 190 -14.81 -11.15 -27.42
N SER A 191 -14.30 -12.24 -26.85
CA SER A 191 -14.84 -13.59 -26.98
C SER A 191 -16.22 -13.71 -26.34
N ALA A 192 -16.44 -13.00 -25.23
CA ALA A 192 -17.72 -12.95 -24.53
C ALA A 192 -17.99 -11.56 -23.94
N VAL A 193 -19.27 -11.21 -23.83
CA VAL A 193 -19.72 -9.98 -23.16
C VAL A 193 -20.82 -10.33 -22.17
N ILE A 194 -20.59 -10.05 -20.89
CA ILE A 194 -21.54 -10.38 -19.82
C ILE A 194 -21.85 -9.18 -18.93
N ASN A 195 -22.97 -9.27 -18.20
CA ASN A 195 -23.36 -8.31 -17.18
C ASN A 195 -23.36 -8.99 -15.81
N TYR A 196 -22.63 -8.43 -14.84
CA TYR A 196 -22.59 -8.98 -13.49
C TYR A 196 -22.37 -7.89 -12.42
N GLY A 197 -23.13 -7.99 -11.32
CA GLY A 197 -23.06 -7.04 -10.22
C GLY A 197 -23.50 -5.62 -10.55
N ARG A 198 -23.12 -4.67 -9.68
CA ARG A 198 -23.36 -3.23 -9.81
C ARG A 198 -22.08 -2.53 -10.28
N SER A 199 -22.22 -1.38 -10.95
CA SER A 199 -21.06 -0.61 -11.42
C SER A 199 -20.11 -0.18 -10.29
N SER A 200 -20.65 0.09 -9.09
CA SER A 200 -19.90 0.47 -7.89
C SER A 200 -19.28 -0.71 -7.12
N ASP A 201 -19.59 -1.94 -7.49
CA ASP A 201 -19.05 -3.10 -6.80
C ASP A 201 -17.53 -3.22 -7.04
N LEU A 202 -16.81 -3.60 -6.00
CA LEU A 202 -15.46 -4.17 -6.08
C LEU A 202 -15.59 -5.55 -6.72
N VAL A 203 -14.78 -5.84 -7.74
CA VAL A 203 -14.83 -7.11 -8.47
C VAL A 203 -13.60 -7.94 -8.16
N LEU A 204 -13.80 -9.24 -8.06
CA LEU A 204 -12.78 -10.23 -7.85
C LEU A 204 -12.89 -11.31 -8.94
N VAL A 205 -11.76 -11.93 -9.27
CA VAL A 205 -11.63 -13.05 -10.20
C VAL A 205 -10.97 -14.21 -9.47
N GLY A 206 -11.39 -15.43 -9.82
CA GLY A 206 -10.77 -16.68 -9.40
C GLY A 206 -11.64 -17.90 -9.77
N ASP A 207 -11.06 -19.08 -9.65
CA ASP A 207 -11.68 -20.38 -9.79
C ASP A 207 -12.28 -20.81 -8.44
N TRP A 208 -13.50 -20.34 -8.18
CA TRP A 208 -14.16 -20.55 -6.90
C TRP A 208 -14.64 -21.98 -6.65
N ASN A 209 -14.78 -22.79 -7.71
CA ASN A 209 -15.35 -24.13 -7.65
C ASN A 209 -14.33 -25.24 -7.97
N ALA A 210 -13.11 -24.88 -8.37
CA ALA A 210 -12.03 -25.75 -8.81
C ALA A 210 -12.33 -26.50 -10.12
N ASP A 211 -13.02 -25.85 -11.07
CA ASP A 211 -13.30 -26.42 -12.40
C ASP A 211 -12.29 -26.02 -13.49
N GLY A 212 -11.32 -25.18 -13.13
CA GLY A 212 -10.26 -24.65 -13.96
C GLY A 212 -10.60 -23.31 -14.61
N ALA A 213 -11.86 -22.87 -14.62
CA ALA A 213 -12.26 -21.62 -15.26
C ALA A 213 -12.55 -20.52 -14.24
N ASP A 214 -11.92 -19.38 -14.46
CA ASP A 214 -12.11 -18.20 -13.64
C ASP A 214 -13.47 -17.54 -13.85
N THR A 215 -14.07 -17.15 -12.73
CA THR A 215 -15.37 -16.49 -12.71
C THR A 215 -15.38 -15.32 -11.74
N LEU A 216 -16.51 -14.62 -11.65
CA LEU A 216 -16.57 -13.32 -10.96
C LEU A 216 -17.16 -13.41 -9.55
N ALA A 217 -16.55 -12.67 -8.63
CA ALA A 217 -17.17 -12.31 -7.37
C ALA A 217 -17.28 -10.79 -7.22
N VAL A 218 -18.26 -10.33 -6.43
CA VAL A 218 -18.38 -8.91 -6.05
C VAL A 218 -18.39 -8.72 -4.55
N ARG A 219 -17.76 -7.65 -4.07
CA ARG A 219 -17.67 -7.31 -2.64
C ARG A 219 -18.48 -6.06 -2.30
N ARG A 220 -19.25 -6.12 -1.20
CA ARG A 220 -20.00 -5.01 -0.61
C ARG A 220 -19.79 -5.00 0.90
N GLY A 221 -19.07 -4.00 1.41
CA GLY A 221 -18.62 -4.03 2.82
C GLY A 221 -17.70 -5.23 3.05
N ASN A 222 -17.99 -6.06 4.05
CA ASN A 222 -17.27 -7.31 4.30
C ASN A 222 -17.98 -8.56 3.74
N VAL A 223 -18.97 -8.37 2.86
CA VAL A 223 -19.75 -9.47 2.24
C VAL A 223 -19.34 -9.64 0.78
N TYR A 224 -19.09 -10.89 0.41
CA TYR A 224 -18.66 -11.35 -0.90
C TYR A 224 -19.78 -12.16 -1.54
N TYR A 225 -20.09 -11.88 -2.80
CA TYR A 225 -21.09 -12.55 -3.62
C TYR A 225 -20.36 -13.23 -4.77
N ILE A 226 -20.10 -14.53 -4.61
CA ILE A 226 -19.28 -15.34 -5.50
C ILE A 226 -20.19 -16.10 -6.47
N SER A 227 -19.87 -16.09 -7.77
CA SER A 227 -20.57 -16.87 -8.78
C SER A 227 -19.62 -17.86 -9.42
N ASP A 228 -19.99 -19.13 -9.40
CA ASP A 228 -19.25 -20.23 -10.04
C ASP A 228 -19.53 -20.30 -11.56
N SER A 229 -20.10 -19.24 -12.14
CA SER A 229 -20.42 -19.20 -13.56
C SER A 229 -20.22 -17.80 -14.10
N LEU A 230 -19.72 -17.72 -15.32
CA LEU A 230 -19.55 -16.46 -16.03
C LEU A 230 -20.86 -16.03 -16.70
N SER A 231 -21.92 -15.86 -15.90
CA SER A 231 -23.27 -15.54 -16.37
C SER A 231 -23.97 -14.52 -15.48
N SER A 232 -25.02 -13.89 -15.99
CA SER A 232 -25.88 -13.03 -15.16
C SER A 232 -26.75 -13.89 -14.24
N GLY A 233 -26.83 -13.55 -12.96
CA GLY A 233 -27.69 -14.27 -12.04
C GLY A 233 -27.40 -13.95 -10.58
N SER A 234 -28.00 -14.75 -9.70
CA SER A 234 -27.69 -14.74 -8.27
C SER A 234 -26.32 -15.38 -8.03
N ALA A 235 -25.63 -14.94 -6.97
CA ALA A 235 -24.39 -15.56 -6.53
C ALA A 235 -24.62 -17.01 -6.09
N SER A 236 -23.68 -17.90 -6.45
CA SER A 236 -23.63 -19.29 -5.97
C SER A 236 -23.35 -19.35 -4.48
N ARG A 237 -22.53 -18.42 -3.98
CA ARG A 237 -22.13 -18.32 -2.57
C ARG A 237 -22.16 -16.88 -2.09
N VAL A 238 -22.60 -16.68 -0.84
CA VAL A 238 -22.47 -15.41 -0.12
C VAL A 238 -21.65 -15.64 1.14
N GLN A 239 -20.52 -14.95 1.26
CA GLN A 239 -19.59 -15.12 2.38
C GLN A 239 -19.35 -13.79 3.08
N ALA A 240 -19.39 -13.76 4.41
CA ALA A 240 -18.86 -12.65 5.18
C ALA A 240 -17.43 -12.99 5.64
N TYR A 241 -16.47 -12.11 5.36
CA TYR A 241 -15.08 -12.33 5.76
C TYR A 241 -14.32 -11.02 5.98
N GLY A 242 -13.53 -10.97 7.06
CA GLY A 242 -12.77 -9.77 7.44
C GLY A 242 -13.65 -8.57 7.81
N ARG A 243 -13.04 -7.39 7.78
CA ARG A 243 -13.63 -6.09 8.10
C ARG A 243 -13.94 -5.32 6.82
N ALA A 244 -14.89 -4.40 6.86
CA ALA A 244 -15.22 -3.54 5.72
C ALA A 244 -14.01 -2.70 5.26
N SER A 245 -13.15 -2.29 6.19
CA SER A 245 -11.91 -1.54 5.94
C SER A 245 -10.75 -2.38 5.40
N ASP A 246 -10.86 -3.71 5.42
CA ASP A 246 -9.82 -4.56 4.90
C ASP A 246 -9.80 -4.52 3.36
N THR A 247 -8.62 -4.77 2.80
CA THR A 247 -8.38 -4.91 1.36
C THR A 247 -8.35 -6.39 1.02
N THR A 248 -9.11 -6.82 0.00
CA THR A 248 -9.22 -8.24 -0.37
C THR A 248 -8.07 -8.69 -1.27
N LEU A 249 -7.66 -9.94 -1.08
CA LEU A 249 -6.84 -10.75 -1.96
C LEU A 249 -7.61 -12.01 -2.33
N VAL A 250 -7.22 -12.65 -3.42
CA VAL A 250 -7.71 -13.98 -3.82
C VAL A 250 -6.50 -14.79 -4.26
N GLY A 251 -6.59 -16.08 -4.04
CA GLY A 251 -5.61 -17.05 -4.47
C GLY A 251 -5.95 -18.44 -3.93
N ASP A 252 -5.30 -19.44 -4.50
CA ASP A 252 -5.19 -20.80 -4.00
C ASP A 252 -4.06 -20.88 -2.98
N TRP A 253 -4.37 -20.57 -1.73
CA TRP A 253 -3.37 -20.55 -0.66
C TRP A 253 -2.85 -21.94 -0.25
N ASN A 254 -3.59 -23.01 -0.58
CA ASN A 254 -3.35 -24.35 -0.06
C ASN A 254 -2.95 -25.38 -1.14
N GLY A 255 -3.11 -25.06 -2.43
CA GLY A 255 -2.79 -25.88 -3.58
C GLY A 255 -3.89 -26.87 -3.99
N ASP A 256 -5.15 -26.59 -3.68
CA ASP A 256 -6.30 -27.45 -4.03
C ASP A 256 -7.02 -27.04 -5.33
N ARG A 257 -6.46 -26.06 -6.06
CA ARG A 257 -6.97 -25.36 -7.25
C ARG A 257 -8.18 -24.49 -7.02
N ARG A 258 -8.63 -24.33 -5.77
CA ARG A 258 -9.74 -23.44 -5.47
C ARG A 258 -9.22 -22.11 -4.98
N ASP A 259 -9.62 -21.06 -5.68
CA ASP A 259 -9.43 -19.72 -5.20
C ASP A 259 -10.30 -19.42 -3.99
N THR A 260 -9.67 -18.80 -2.99
CA THR A 260 -10.35 -18.41 -1.76
C THR A 260 -9.96 -17.01 -1.30
N LEU A 261 -10.68 -16.50 -0.31
CA LEU A 261 -10.53 -15.11 0.13
C LEU A 261 -9.32 -14.93 1.03
N GLY A 262 -8.54 -13.89 0.77
CA GLY A 262 -7.58 -13.30 1.70
C GLY A 262 -7.95 -11.85 2.01
N VAL A 263 -7.48 -11.34 3.14
CA VAL A 263 -7.53 -9.90 3.42
C VAL A 263 -6.21 -9.35 3.97
N ARG A 264 -5.84 -8.18 3.48
CA ARG A 264 -4.77 -7.32 4.00
C ARG A 264 -5.40 -6.27 4.90
N ARG A 265 -4.83 -6.14 6.10
CA ARG A 265 -5.32 -5.21 7.12
C ARG A 265 -4.30 -4.14 7.43
N TYR A 266 -4.74 -2.89 7.34
CA TYR A 266 -4.08 -1.80 8.02
C TYR A 266 -4.33 -1.94 9.52
N VAL A 267 -3.28 -2.30 10.25
CA VAL A 267 -3.28 -2.17 11.70
C VAL A 267 -2.72 -0.78 11.97
N ALA A 268 -3.60 0.18 12.23
CA ALA A 268 -3.15 1.48 12.71
C ALA A 268 -2.25 1.25 13.93
N PRO A 269 -1.08 1.90 14.02
CA PRO A 269 -0.33 1.87 15.26
C PRO A 269 -1.26 2.34 16.39
N ALA A 270 -1.12 1.73 17.57
CA ALA A 270 -1.87 2.20 18.72
C ALA A 270 -1.63 3.72 18.88
N PRO A 271 -2.66 4.49 19.24
CA PRO A 271 -2.45 5.89 19.59
C PRO A 271 -1.36 5.96 20.66
N PRO A 272 -0.52 7.01 20.66
CA PRO A 272 0.49 7.18 21.69
C PRO A 272 -0.16 7.11 23.07
N THR A 273 0.53 6.48 24.02
CA THR A 273 0.15 6.63 25.43
C THR A 273 0.21 8.10 25.84
N PHE A 274 -0.37 8.44 26.99
CA PHE A 274 -0.30 9.81 27.49
C PHE A 274 1.16 10.26 27.67
N GLU A 275 2.01 9.41 28.24
CA GLU A 275 3.45 9.65 28.41
C GLU A 275 4.18 9.83 27.07
N GLN A 276 3.89 8.99 26.07
CA GLN A 276 4.44 9.14 24.72
C GLN A 276 4.00 10.43 24.07
N GLN A 277 2.75 10.84 24.27
CA GLN A 277 2.22 12.10 23.75
C GLN A 277 2.95 13.30 24.38
N GLN A 278 3.20 13.27 25.69
CA GLN A 278 3.99 14.31 26.37
C GLN A 278 5.45 14.35 25.88
N ALA A 279 6.06 13.18 25.64
CA ALA A 279 7.40 13.11 25.05
C ALA A 279 7.44 13.68 23.63
N ILE A 280 6.41 13.44 22.80
CA ILE A 280 6.29 14.00 21.45
C ILE A 280 6.19 15.52 21.49
N GLU A 281 5.33 16.06 22.35
CA GLU A 281 5.16 17.52 22.50
C GLU A 281 6.47 18.17 22.95
N LYS A 282 7.13 17.60 23.96
CA LYS A 282 8.42 18.09 24.44
C LYS A 282 9.51 18.02 23.35
N ALA A 283 9.53 16.96 22.55
CA ALA A 283 10.47 16.81 21.44
C ALA A 283 10.28 17.91 20.38
N ARG A 284 9.03 18.28 20.07
CA ARG A 284 8.72 19.40 19.17
C ARG A 284 9.20 20.72 19.75
N ASP A 285 8.90 20.99 21.02
CA ASP A 285 9.36 22.21 21.71
C ASP A 285 10.88 22.37 21.63
N TYR A 286 11.62 21.27 21.81
CA TYR A 286 13.08 21.28 21.70
C TYR A 286 13.58 21.55 20.28
N LEU A 287 12.97 20.90 19.27
CA LEU A 287 13.35 21.09 17.86
C LEU A 287 12.98 22.49 17.32
N ASP A 288 12.00 23.15 17.94
CA ASP A 288 11.66 24.54 17.67
C ASP A 288 12.65 25.52 18.33
N PHE A 289 13.20 25.15 19.48
CA PHE A 289 14.15 25.99 20.22
C PHE A 289 15.59 25.87 19.73
N THR A 290 16.07 24.66 19.46
CA THR A 290 17.46 24.42 19.03
C THR A 290 17.62 23.14 18.21
N ALA A 291 18.78 23.00 17.57
CA ALA A 291 19.08 21.86 16.73
C ALA A 291 19.62 20.67 17.54
N PHE A 292 19.14 19.48 17.20
CA PHE A 292 19.55 18.22 17.80
C PHE A 292 19.84 17.16 16.73
N SER A 293 20.80 16.29 17.01
CA SER A 293 20.88 14.99 16.36
C SER A 293 19.76 14.08 16.86
N ARG A 294 19.50 12.98 16.15
CA ARG A 294 18.49 12.00 16.57
C ARG A 294 18.78 11.45 17.97
N SER A 295 20.03 11.02 18.22
CA SER A 295 20.45 10.51 19.52
C SER A 295 20.50 11.60 20.59
N GLY A 296 20.90 12.82 20.23
CA GLY A 296 20.93 13.97 21.14
C GLY A 296 19.53 14.34 21.64
N LEU A 297 18.52 14.34 20.76
CA LEU A 297 17.13 14.60 21.18
C LEU A 297 16.58 13.50 22.08
N ILE A 298 16.88 12.23 21.78
CA ILE A 298 16.50 11.10 22.66
C ILE A 298 17.14 11.30 24.04
N GLY A 299 18.45 11.57 24.10
CA GLY A 299 19.16 11.81 25.36
C GLY A 299 18.62 13.02 26.13
N GLN A 300 18.20 14.09 25.43
CA GLN A 300 17.58 15.25 26.06
C GLN A 300 16.23 14.92 26.70
N LEU A 301 15.41 14.11 26.04
CA LEU A 301 14.13 13.66 26.61
C LEU A 301 14.36 12.70 27.79
N GLU A 302 15.35 11.83 27.72
CA GLU A 302 15.71 10.98 28.86
C GLU A 302 16.20 11.80 30.06
N TYR A 303 16.96 12.87 29.82
CA TYR A 303 17.37 13.82 30.86
C TYR A 303 16.17 14.52 31.53
N GLU A 304 15.10 14.77 30.78
CA GLU A 304 13.83 15.31 31.29
C GLU A 304 12.99 14.26 32.05
N GLY A 305 13.47 13.02 32.15
CA GLY A 305 12.84 11.94 32.92
C GLY A 305 11.91 11.04 32.12
N PHE A 306 11.83 11.19 30.80
CA PHE A 306 11.12 10.21 29.97
C PHE A 306 11.87 8.88 29.95
N SER A 307 11.13 7.77 29.88
CA SER A 307 11.75 6.47 29.69
C SER A 307 12.44 6.41 28.31
N THR A 308 13.50 5.60 28.18
CA THR A 308 14.14 5.35 26.87
C THR A 308 13.13 4.90 25.82
N ALA A 309 12.10 4.14 26.22
CA ALA A 309 11.05 3.68 25.32
C ALA A 309 10.20 4.86 24.81
N ASP A 310 9.77 5.76 25.69
CA ASP A 310 8.92 6.91 25.31
C ASP A 310 9.71 7.97 24.54
N ALA A 311 10.95 8.24 24.93
CA ALA A 311 11.86 9.15 24.21
C ALA A 311 12.15 8.64 22.80
N THR A 312 12.49 7.35 22.66
CA THR A 312 12.73 6.73 21.35
C THR A 312 11.46 6.71 20.50
N TYR A 313 10.30 6.42 21.11
CA TYR A 313 9.01 6.47 20.44
C TYR A 313 8.72 7.87 19.90
N ALA A 314 8.86 8.90 20.73
CA ALA A 314 8.57 10.28 20.35
C ALA A 314 9.42 10.75 19.16
N VAL A 315 10.73 10.50 19.22
CA VAL A 315 11.64 10.88 18.12
C VAL A 315 11.32 10.11 16.83
N SER A 316 11.02 8.81 16.94
CA SER A 316 10.62 7.99 15.77
C SER A 316 9.27 8.41 15.21
N TYR A 317 8.35 8.86 16.06
CA TYR A 317 7.03 9.35 15.66
C TYR A 317 7.13 10.59 14.78
N LEU A 318 7.96 11.57 15.16
CA LEU A 318 8.22 12.77 14.37
C LEU A 318 8.89 12.44 13.04
N GLU A 319 9.88 11.53 13.06
CA GLU A 319 10.62 11.07 11.88
C GLU A 319 9.69 10.39 10.87
N ASN A 320 8.86 9.44 11.31
CA ASN A 320 7.95 8.70 10.45
C ASN A 320 6.84 9.56 9.82
N ARG A 321 6.57 10.74 10.41
CA ARG A 321 5.61 11.72 9.86
C ARG A 321 6.27 12.81 9.04
N GLY A 322 7.59 12.78 8.88
CA GLY A 322 8.35 13.81 8.18
C GLY A 322 8.31 15.17 8.90
N GLU A 323 8.01 15.19 10.20
CA GLU A 323 8.01 16.42 11.01
C GLU A 323 9.43 16.87 11.36
N VAL A 324 10.42 15.97 11.25
CA VAL A 324 11.85 16.29 11.44
C VAL A 324 12.67 15.71 10.29
N ASN A 325 13.59 16.54 9.78
CA ASN A 325 14.62 16.13 8.84
C ASN A 325 15.99 16.29 9.51
N TRP A 326 16.66 15.17 9.81
CA TRP A 326 17.94 15.18 10.53
C TRP A 326 19.06 15.88 9.79
N ARG A 327 19.03 15.88 8.46
CA ARG A 327 19.98 16.61 7.63
C ARG A 327 19.80 18.12 7.76
N ASP A 328 18.56 18.59 7.84
CA ASP A 328 18.27 20.00 8.08
C ASP A 328 18.66 20.41 9.51
N GLN A 329 18.47 19.52 10.49
CA GLN A 329 18.94 19.74 11.86
C GLN A 329 20.48 19.84 11.92
N ALA A 330 21.20 19.03 11.16
CA ALA A 330 22.66 19.13 11.06
C ALA A 330 23.12 20.49 10.52
N VAL A 331 22.46 21.00 9.46
CA VAL A 331 22.75 22.33 8.89
C VAL A 331 22.49 23.43 9.91
N LYS A 332 21.36 23.38 10.63
CA LYS A 332 21.04 24.35 11.69
C LYS A 332 22.10 24.34 12.79
N LYS A 333 22.51 23.16 13.25
CA LYS A 333 23.54 23.01 14.28
C LYS A 333 24.90 23.54 13.81
N ALA A 334 25.26 23.26 12.56
CA ALA A 334 26.49 23.76 11.94
C ALA A 334 26.53 25.30 11.92
N GLN A 335 25.43 25.94 11.51
CA GLN A 335 25.31 27.39 11.52
C GLN A 335 25.43 27.95 12.95
N GLN A 336 24.71 27.35 13.91
CA GLN A 336 24.80 27.75 15.32
C GLN A 336 26.25 27.72 15.82
N TYR A 337 27.03 26.69 15.50
CA TYR A 337 28.44 26.64 15.88
C TYR A 337 29.28 27.76 15.24
N LEU A 338 29.10 27.98 13.94
CA LEU A 338 29.84 29.00 13.20
C LEU A 338 29.51 30.43 13.63
N ASP A 339 28.34 30.66 14.21
CA ASP A 339 27.95 31.95 14.78
C ASP A 339 28.79 32.31 16.02
N PHE A 340 29.34 31.33 16.74
CA PHE A 340 30.10 31.55 17.98
C PHE A 340 31.60 31.30 17.83
N MET A 341 32.02 30.40 16.94
CA MET A 341 33.41 30.01 16.81
C MET A 341 33.77 29.57 15.39
N SER A 342 35.02 29.76 15.01
CA SER A 342 35.52 29.34 13.69
C SER A 342 35.94 27.88 13.69
N PHE A 343 35.63 27.18 12.60
CA PHE A 343 36.05 25.79 12.38
C PHE A 343 36.80 25.67 11.05
N SER A 344 37.63 24.63 10.92
CA SER A 344 37.97 24.08 9.60
C SER A 344 36.82 23.19 9.10
N ARG A 345 36.76 22.89 7.80
CA ARG A 345 35.74 21.98 7.25
C ARG A 345 35.69 20.65 8.01
N GLN A 346 36.85 20.02 8.19
CA GLN A 346 36.94 18.74 8.90
C GLN A 346 36.58 18.88 10.38
N GLY A 347 37.06 19.93 11.05
CA GLY A 347 36.74 20.15 12.47
C GLY A 347 35.24 20.35 12.73
N LEU A 348 34.53 21.00 11.80
CA LEU A 348 33.07 21.14 11.90
C LEU A 348 32.36 19.78 11.71
N ILE A 349 32.80 18.97 10.75
CA ILE A 349 32.27 17.62 10.55
C ILE A 349 32.47 16.77 11.81
N ASP A 350 33.69 16.74 12.35
CA ASP A 350 34.02 15.98 13.56
C ASP A 350 33.18 16.43 14.76
N GLN A 351 32.92 17.74 14.89
CA GLN A 351 32.07 18.28 15.95
C GLN A 351 30.60 17.84 15.83
N LEU A 352 30.05 17.82 14.61
CA LEU A 352 28.68 17.36 14.38
C LEU A 352 28.55 15.84 14.59
N GLU A 353 29.55 15.07 14.17
CA GLU A 353 29.59 13.63 14.46
C GLU A 353 29.66 13.37 15.97
N TYR A 354 30.44 14.16 16.71
CA TYR A 354 30.48 14.10 18.18
C TYR A 354 29.11 14.38 18.82
N GLU A 355 28.35 15.33 18.26
CA GLU A 355 26.95 15.61 18.67
C GLU A 355 25.97 14.49 18.25
N GLY A 356 26.41 13.46 17.53
CA GLY A 356 25.62 12.29 17.15
C GLY A 356 24.95 12.39 15.77
N PHE A 357 25.34 13.34 14.92
CA PHE A 357 24.93 13.33 13.51
C PHE A 357 25.67 12.24 12.72
N SER A 358 25.03 11.71 11.68
CA SER A 358 25.70 10.79 10.77
C SER A 358 26.78 11.51 9.96
N THR A 359 27.85 10.80 9.56
CA THR A 359 28.89 11.34 8.66
C THR A 359 28.31 11.97 7.40
N ALA A 360 27.26 11.36 6.84
CA ALA A 360 26.60 11.88 5.64
C ALA A 360 25.91 13.23 5.90
N ASP A 361 25.24 13.38 7.04
CA ASP A 361 24.54 14.62 7.38
C ASP A 361 25.49 15.71 7.86
N ALA A 362 26.54 15.35 8.61
CA ALA A 362 27.60 16.26 9.03
C ALA A 362 28.38 16.82 7.83
N THR A 363 28.77 15.95 6.88
CA THR A 363 29.44 16.36 5.64
C THR A 363 28.54 17.28 4.81
N TYR A 364 27.27 16.88 4.62
CA TYR A 364 26.30 17.71 3.92
C TYR A 364 26.13 19.08 4.59
N ALA A 365 26.06 19.11 5.93
CA ALA A 365 25.91 20.35 6.66
C ALA A 365 27.09 21.30 6.46
N ALA A 366 28.33 20.79 6.54
CA ALA A 366 29.54 21.58 6.31
C ALA A 366 29.55 22.22 4.91
N ASP A 367 29.22 21.46 3.86
CA ASP A 367 29.15 21.97 2.48
C ASP A 367 28.07 23.06 2.32
N ARG A 368 26.94 22.92 3.03
CA ARG A 368 25.83 23.88 2.95
C ARG A 368 26.10 25.20 3.67
N VAL A 369 26.95 25.21 4.70
CA VAL A 369 27.32 26.43 5.44
C VAL A 369 28.56 27.14 4.90
N GLY A 370 29.08 26.70 3.75
CA GLY A 370 30.07 27.44 2.97
C GLY A 370 31.49 26.86 2.94
N PHE A 371 31.65 25.57 3.23
CA PHE A 371 32.92 24.85 3.05
C PHE A 371 33.05 24.12 1.72
#